data_AF-A0A924SLM4-F1
#
_entry.id   AF-A0A924SLM4-F1
#
_cell.length_a   1.000
_cell.length_b   1.000
_cell.length_c   1.000
_cell.angle_alpha   90.00
_cell.angle_beta   90.00
_cell.angle_gamma   90.00
#
_symmetry.space_group_name_H-M   'P 1'
#
loop_
_entity.id
_entity.type
_entity.pdbx_description
1 polymer ?
#
loop_
_entity_poly.entity_id
_entity_poly.type
_entity_poly.pdbx_seq_one_letter_code
_entity_poly.pdbx_strand_id
1 'polypeptide(L)'
;MTRSDSPGPDPSVTPGLGPGGGVIPGGTPPVSGSMSGAAPDLGPNHGPVSGNRTPMVLTLSILAVIVLLSAGFIAASLLAS
;
A
#
# COMPACT_ATOMS: atom_id res chain seq x y z
N MET A 1 25.28 17.39 -50.12
CA MET A 1 24.42 16.83 -49.07
C MET A 1 25.28 15.85 -48.27
N THR A 2 25.53 15.94 -46.96
CA THR A 2 24.90 16.64 -45.83
C THR A 2 25.97 16.79 -44.73
N ARG A 3 26.06 17.99 -44.16
CA ARG A 3 26.91 18.32 -43.01
C ARG A 3 26.44 17.50 -41.81
N SER A 4 27.28 16.60 -41.33
CA SER A 4 27.07 15.74 -40.17
C SER A 4 27.30 16.52 -38.88
N ASP A 5 26.47 17.53 -38.62
CA ASP A 5 26.48 18.22 -37.33
C ASP A 5 25.52 17.51 -36.37
N SER A 6 25.85 16.27 -36.02
CA SER A 6 25.34 15.64 -34.81
C SER A 6 26.12 16.22 -33.63
N PRO A 7 25.51 16.70 -32.53
CA PRO A 7 26.22 17.42 -31.46
C PRO A 7 27.17 16.56 -30.59
N GLY A 8 27.47 15.33 -31.00
CA GLY A 8 28.17 14.33 -30.20
C GLY A 8 29.59 14.02 -30.70
N PRO A 9 30.46 13.49 -29.83
CA PRO A 9 31.80 13.04 -30.21
C PRO A 9 31.75 11.89 -31.23
N ASP A 10 32.72 11.85 -32.15
CA ASP A 10 32.80 10.83 -33.19
C ASP A 10 33.03 9.43 -32.58
N PRO A 11 32.14 8.45 -32.84
CA PRO A 11 32.24 7.10 -32.27
C PRO A 11 33.44 6.30 -32.78
N SER A 12 34.06 6.67 -33.91
CA SER A 12 35.24 5.97 -34.44
C SER A 12 36.51 6.21 -33.61
N VAL A 13 36.53 7.30 -32.84
CA VAL A 13 37.69 7.72 -32.03
C VAL A 13 37.37 7.79 -30.53
N THR A 14 36.13 7.50 -30.13
CA THR A 14 35.69 7.54 -28.74
C THR A 14 35.49 6.11 -28.21
N PRO A 15 36.39 5.62 -27.34
CA PRO A 15 36.27 4.27 -26.78
C PRO A 15 34.96 4.07 -26.02
N GLY A 16 34.28 2.96 -26.27
CA GLY A 16 33.03 2.59 -25.58
C GLY A 16 31.75 3.15 -26.22
N LEU A 17 31.83 4.02 -27.23
CA LEU A 17 30.67 4.41 -28.04
C LEU A 17 30.43 3.40 -29.16
N GLY A 18 29.21 2.86 -29.22
CA GLY A 18 28.77 2.04 -30.33
C GLY A 18 28.58 2.86 -31.61
N PRO A 19 28.41 2.21 -32.78
CA PRO A 19 28.25 2.87 -34.09
C PRO A 19 27.08 3.86 -34.23
N GLY A 20 26.22 3.98 -33.20
CA GLY A 20 25.12 4.94 -33.10
C GLY A 20 25.29 6.03 -32.02
N GLY A 21 26.48 6.18 -31.43
CA GLY A 21 26.78 7.24 -30.44
C GLY A 21 26.34 6.96 -28.99
N GLY A 22 25.87 5.75 -28.69
CA GLY A 22 25.54 5.32 -27.32
C GLY A 22 26.64 4.49 -26.67
N VAL A 23 26.86 4.65 -25.37
CA VAL A 23 27.69 3.71 -24.58
C VAL A 23 26.90 2.43 -24.31
N ILE A 24 27.57 1.27 -24.30
CA ILE A 24 26.96 0.06 -23.74
C ILE A 24 26.89 0.24 -22.21
N PRO A 25 25.70 0.23 -21.59
CA PRO A 25 25.58 0.34 -20.14
C PRO A 25 26.36 -0.79 -19.45
N GLY A 26 27.21 -0.46 -18.49
CA GLY A 26 27.94 -1.43 -17.69
C GLY A 26 26.97 -2.40 -17.00
N GLY A 27 27.16 -3.70 -17.23
CA GLY A 27 26.26 -4.79 -16.85
C GLY A 27 26.19 -5.12 -15.35
N THR A 28 26.01 -4.12 -14.51
CA THR A 28 25.55 -4.27 -13.13
C THR A 28 24.87 -2.98 -12.72
N PRO A 29 23.53 -2.89 -12.82
CA PRO A 29 22.79 -1.99 -11.95
C PRO A 29 23.27 -2.27 -10.51
N PRO A 30 23.60 -1.26 -9.68
CA PRO A 30 23.69 -1.51 -8.25
C PRO A 30 22.35 -2.13 -7.85
N VAL A 31 22.40 -3.15 -6.99
CA VAL A 31 21.22 -3.85 -6.48
C VAL A 31 20.12 -2.84 -6.14
N SER A 32 19.18 -2.65 -7.07
CA SER A 32 18.06 -1.73 -6.91
C SER A 32 16.98 -2.39 -6.05
N GLY A 33 17.44 -3.16 -5.05
CA GLY A 33 16.65 -3.88 -4.06
C GLY A 33 16.95 -3.43 -2.64
N SER A 34 17.76 -2.39 -2.42
CA SER A 34 18.20 -2.04 -1.06
C SER A 34 17.17 -1.29 -0.20
N MET A 35 15.95 -0.99 -0.66
CA MET A 35 14.88 -0.48 0.24
C MET A 35 13.43 -0.89 -0.11
N SER A 36 13.19 -1.78 -1.08
CA SER A 36 11.83 -2.28 -1.34
C SER A 36 11.51 -3.56 -0.53
N GLY A 37 12.10 -3.70 0.66
CA GLY A 37 11.92 -4.87 1.53
C GLY A 37 11.75 -4.53 3.01
N ALA A 38 11.63 -3.25 3.38
CA ALA A 38 11.47 -2.82 4.76
C ALA A 38 10.00 -2.61 5.18
N ALA A 39 9.04 -2.74 4.26
CA ALA A 39 7.65 -2.90 4.66
C ALA A 39 7.42 -4.41 4.86
N PRO A 40 6.95 -4.87 6.04
CA PRO A 40 6.29 -6.15 6.08
C PRO A 40 5.21 -6.13 5.00
N ASP A 41 5.12 -7.20 4.22
CA ASP A 41 3.99 -7.46 3.35
C ASP A 41 2.75 -7.60 4.24
N LEU A 42 2.22 -6.45 4.66
CA LEU A 42 0.85 -6.30 5.12
C LEU A 42 0.00 -6.34 3.85
N GLY A 43 0.07 -7.47 3.13
CA GLY A 43 -0.94 -7.86 2.18
C GLY A 43 -2.29 -7.61 2.83
N PRO A 44 -3.31 -7.16 2.09
CA PRO A 44 -4.59 -6.79 2.68
C PRO A 44 -5.02 -7.93 3.61
N ASN A 45 -5.05 -7.69 4.93
CA ASN A 45 -5.41 -8.67 5.97
C ASN A 45 -6.91 -9.01 5.86
N HIS A 46 -7.34 -9.46 4.68
CA HIS A 46 -8.69 -9.81 4.29
C HIS A 46 -8.81 -11.34 4.14
N GLY A 47 -7.95 -12.09 4.82
CA GLY A 47 -8.28 -13.48 5.14
C GLY A 47 -9.63 -13.48 5.86
N PRO A 48 -10.53 -14.46 5.59
CA PRO A 48 -11.82 -14.48 6.26
C PRO A 48 -11.56 -14.50 7.76
N VAL A 49 -11.87 -13.38 8.43
CA VAL A 49 -11.89 -13.33 9.89
C VAL A 49 -13.11 -14.15 10.32
N SER A 50 -12.96 -15.47 10.29
CA SER A 50 -13.73 -16.37 11.14
C SER A 50 -13.27 -16.15 12.58
N GLY A 51 -13.33 -14.89 13.03
CA GLY A 51 -13.05 -14.49 14.38
C GLY A 51 -14.12 -15.09 15.27
N ASN A 52 -13.68 -15.60 16.42
CA ASN A 52 -14.54 -16.03 17.50
C ASN A 52 -15.71 -15.03 17.64
N ARG A 53 -16.94 -15.47 17.38
CA ARG A 53 -18.13 -14.59 17.46
C ARG A 53 -18.52 -14.29 18.91
N THR A 54 -17.91 -14.99 19.87
CA THR A 54 -18.17 -14.83 21.30
C THR A 54 -18.07 -13.38 21.78
N PRO A 55 -16.98 -12.62 21.53
CA PRO A 55 -16.90 -11.20 21.89
C PRO A 55 -18.02 -10.36 21.24
N MET A 56 -18.32 -10.58 19.96
CA MET A 56 -19.37 -9.83 19.26
C MET A 56 -20.75 -10.08 19.89
N VAL A 57 -21.10 -11.34 20.14
CA VAL A 57 -22.39 -11.72 20.75
C VAL A 57 -22.48 -11.18 22.17
N LEU A 58 -21.40 -11.27 22.95
CA LEU A 58 -21.36 -10.75 24.32
C LEU A 58 -21.58 -9.24 24.35
N THR A 59 -20.85 -8.48 23.53
CA THR A 59 -20.99 -7.02 23.45
C THR A 59 -22.39 -6.61 23.00
N LEU A 60 -22.94 -7.25 21.96
CA LEU A 60 -24.30 -6.96 21.50
C LEU A 60 -25.36 -7.30 22.56
N SER A 61 -25.19 -8.40 23.29
CA SER A 61 -26.11 -8.78 24.37
C SER A 61 -26.11 -7.75 25.50
N ILE A 62 -24.94 -7.30 25.94
CA ILE A 62 -24.83 -6.28 27.00
C ILE A 62 -25.45 -4.96 26.53
N LEU A 63 -25.13 -4.55 25.31
CA LEU A 63 -25.68 -3.33 24.72
C LEU A 63 -27.22 -3.38 24.64
N ALA A 64 -27.77 -4.50 24.19
CA ALA A 64 -29.22 -4.70 24.11
C ALA A 64 -29.90 -4.54 25.47
N VAL A 65 -29.33 -5.12 26.54
CA VAL A 65 -29.86 -5.00 27.91
C VAL A 65 -29.84 -3.54 28.36
N ILE A 66 -28.74 -2.82 28.15
CA ILE A 66 -28.62 -1.40 28.54
C ILE A 66 -29.69 -0.56 27.82
N VAL A 67 -29.87 -0.77 26.51
CA VAL A 67 -30.88 -0.06 25.72
C VAL A 67 -32.28 -0.34 26.24
N LEU A 68 -32.59 -1.60 26.56
CA LEU A 68 -33.91 -1.98 27.07
C LEU A 68 -34.21 -1.33 28.43
N LEU A 69 -33.23 -1.34 29.34
CA LEU A 69 -33.35 -0.70 30.66
C LEU A 69 -33.49 0.81 30.52
N SER A 70 -32.70 1.44 29.66
CA SER A 70 -32.76 2.88 29.42
C SER A 70 -34.11 3.28 28.82
N ALA A 71 -34.58 2.58 27.79
CA ALA A 71 -35.87 2.84 27.17
C ALA A 71 -37.03 2.63 28.16
N GLY A 72 -36.99 1.55 28.94
CA GLY A 72 -37.99 1.27 29.97
C GLY A 72 -38.01 2.35 31.06
N PHE A 73 -36.84 2.80 31.53
CA PHE A 73 -36.74 3.87 32.51
C PHE A 73 -37.28 5.19 31.98
N ILE A 74 -36.95 5.56 30.74
CA ILE A 74 -37.46 6.77 30.10
C ILE A 74 -38.98 6.69 29.96
N ALA A 75 -39.50 5.56 29.45
CA ALA A 75 -40.95 5.37 29.30
C ALA A 75 -41.68 5.44 30.65
N ALA A 76 -41.15 4.80 31.69
CA ALA A 76 -41.70 4.86 33.03
C ALA A 76 -41.67 6.28 33.61
N SER A 77 -40.56 7.00 33.42
CA SER A 77 -40.41 8.39 33.84
C SER A 77 -41.41 9.32 33.14
N LEU A 78 -41.60 9.16 31.82
CA LEU A 78 -42.59 9.91 31.05
C LEU A 78 -44.03 9.60 31.47
N LEU A 79 -44.33 8.34 31.81
CA LEU A 79 -45.65 7.95 32.29
C LEU A 79 -45.94 8.43 33.72
N ALA A 80 -44.89 8.62 34.52
CA ALA A 80 -44.98 9.09 35.90
C ALA A 80 -44.94 10.64 36.03
N SER A 81 -44.73 11.37 34.93
CA SER A 81 -44.74 12.84 34.86
C SER A 81 -46.11 13.39 34.52
#